data_AF-A0A938BFC7-F1
#
_entry.id   AF-A0A938BFC7-F1
#
_cell.length_a   1.000
_cell.length_b   1.000
_cell.length_c   1.000
_cell.angle_alpha   90.00
_cell.angle_beta   90.00
_cell.angle_gamma   90.00
#
_symmetry.space_group_name_H-M   'P 1'
#
loop_
_entity.id
_entity.type
_entity.pdbx_description
1 polymer ?
#
loop_
_entity_poly.entity_id
_entity_poly.type
_entity_poly.pdbx_seq_one_letter_code
_entity_poly.pdbx_strand_id
1 'polypeptide(L)'
;MSRLHAHEKGHVLPTLCEELTHFRRARSIFRLSATPGTSILYVLARPHRSGDNPLRIAINGQELPPVAPGDAFWYLWHAVPLPGELLRPGDNTVECWCDATAMNGWSLGIENGKAWHSSVSDDGGQTWRRHGMGYLNNLNGEYVIRIRTAWGRDPSPPVMICEDSGHPRAEALRRLLPRSVVGARSRMDKVRALSSWISQQWEHTSSARAAQYAPWDAETILAWGRSQRGHAGQRPIVMCVHYAIAFVSACQSLEIPARCAVLIHTPNGTGGHFVAEVWFDEYHKWVMVDPNCDAIFQTGETPLSLREIRQLGCNLEPHVRWGQGYFFQRTFAHMKEWIRDNYLKGLCFRYRSLWPRSDFLSHPECSPPGHGAVSYCETDLVWERGDREAGFGMFRYFADPEYFDRSPHKK
;
A
#
# COMPACT_ATOMS: atom_id res chain seq x y z
N MET A 1 12.18 12.80 18.83
CA MET A 1 10.75 12.61 18.50
C MET A 1 10.51 13.37 17.21
N SER A 2 9.86 12.80 16.19
CA SER A 2 9.59 13.47 14.91
C SER A 2 8.09 13.44 14.59
N ARG A 3 7.65 14.28 13.65
CA ARG A 3 6.26 14.34 13.20
C ARG A 3 6.18 14.41 11.68
N LEU A 4 5.28 13.63 11.09
CA LEU A 4 4.86 13.75 9.71
C LEU A 4 3.73 14.77 9.56
N HIS A 5 3.89 15.67 8.61
CA HIS A 5 2.86 16.59 8.13
C HIS A 5 2.45 16.13 6.73
N ALA A 6 1.18 15.76 6.59
CA ALA A 6 0.55 15.30 5.36
C ALA A 6 -0.92 15.77 5.36
N HIS A 7 -1.43 16.14 4.18
CA HIS A 7 -2.82 16.58 3.98
C HIS A 7 -3.72 15.52 3.35
N GLU A 8 -3.11 14.44 2.88
CA GLU A 8 -3.72 13.31 2.18
C GLU A 8 -3.55 12.01 2.98
N LYS A 9 -4.25 10.97 2.55
CA LYS A 9 -4.15 9.61 3.10
C LYS A 9 -3.34 8.65 2.25
N GLY A 10 -2.95 9.02 1.04
CA GLY A 10 -2.17 8.21 0.10
C GLY A 10 -3.03 7.45 -0.89
N HIS A 11 -4.29 7.83 -1.07
CA HIS A 11 -5.23 7.15 -1.96
C HIS A 11 -5.02 7.58 -3.42
N VAL A 12 -3.89 7.16 -3.98
CA VAL A 12 -3.44 7.53 -5.33
C VAL A 12 -3.97 6.56 -6.37
N LEU A 13 -4.51 7.12 -7.46
CA LEU A 13 -4.75 6.43 -8.72
C LEU A 13 -3.63 6.79 -9.70
N PRO A 14 -2.66 5.88 -9.99
CA PRO A 14 -1.47 6.20 -10.79
C PRO A 14 -1.77 6.81 -12.17
N THR A 15 -2.96 6.55 -12.71
CA THR A 15 -3.43 6.98 -14.02
C THR A 15 -4.15 8.33 -14.01
N LEU A 16 -4.33 8.95 -12.84
CA LEU A 16 -5.07 10.22 -12.68
C LEU A 16 -4.20 11.32 -12.04
N CYS A 17 -2.88 11.14 -12.02
CA CYS A 17 -1.96 12.06 -11.36
C CYS A 17 -1.74 13.39 -12.11
N GLU A 18 -0.94 14.25 -11.50
CA GLU A 18 -0.61 15.57 -12.05
C GLU A 18 0.63 15.52 -12.91
N GLU A 19 0.50 15.92 -14.17
CA GLU A 19 1.63 15.99 -15.09
C GLU A 19 2.29 17.36 -14.99
N LEU A 20 3.56 17.38 -14.62
CA LEU A 20 4.33 18.59 -14.40
C LEU A 20 5.04 19.04 -15.67
N THR A 21 5.01 20.34 -15.93
CA THR A 21 5.71 21.00 -17.04
C THR A 21 6.27 22.35 -16.57
N HIS A 22 6.94 23.08 -17.46
CA HIS A 22 7.42 24.42 -17.16
C HIS A 22 6.27 25.36 -16.78
N PHE A 23 5.15 25.23 -17.51
CA PHE A 23 3.93 26.01 -17.31
C PHE A 23 3.05 25.42 -16.20
N ARG A 24 3.00 24.08 -16.15
CA ARG A 24 2.15 23.34 -15.24
C ARG A 24 2.88 23.00 -13.95
N ARG A 25 2.72 23.88 -12.96
CA ARG A 25 3.39 23.76 -11.65
C ARG A 25 2.42 23.34 -10.57
N ALA A 26 2.87 22.43 -9.71
CA ALA A 26 2.14 22.02 -8.52
C ALA A 26 2.61 22.84 -7.31
N ARG A 27 1.68 23.22 -6.43
CA ARG A 27 1.97 23.87 -5.15
C ARG A 27 1.20 23.20 -4.03
N SER A 28 1.83 23.03 -2.87
CA SER A 28 1.22 22.62 -1.61
C SER A 28 1.64 23.53 -0.46
N ILE A 29 0.71 23.86 0.43
CA ILE A 29 0.96 24.74 1.58
C ILE A 29 0.93 23.94 2.88
N PHE A 30 2.00 24.04 3.68
CA PHE A 30 2.12 23.41 5.00
C PHE A 30 2.18 24.47 6.10
N ARG A 31 1.25 24.40 7.05
CA ARG A 31 1.26 25.28 8.22
C ARG A 31 2.02 24.63 9.38
N LEU A 32 3.14 25.22 9.77
CA LEU A 32 4.01 24.72 10.83
C LEU A 32 3.92 25.61 12.08
N SER A 33 3.96 25.01 13.26
CA SER A 33 3.83 25.74 14.53
C SER A 33 5.13 26.38 15.03
N ALA A 34 6.28 25.92 14.53
CA ALA A 34 7.61 26.39 14.91
C ALA A 34 8.59 26.16 13.75
N THR A 35 9.71 26.87 13.73
CA THR A 35 10.77 26.77 12.71
C THR A 35 11.51 25.44 12.81
N PRO A 36 11.20 24.40 12.01
CA PRO A 36 11.89 23.12 12.03
C PRO A 36 13.40 23.26 11.85
N GLY A 37 14.16 22.43 12.57
CA GLY A 37 15.53 22.09 12.24
C GLY A 37 15.50 21.16 11.02
N THR A 38 16.64 20.51 10.74
CA THR A 38 16.77 19.63 9.57
C THR A 38 15.58 18.67 9.44
N SER A 39 14.88 18.79 8.33
CA SER A 39 13.66 18.06 8.01
C SER A 39 13.83 17.30 6.70
N ILE A 40 12.86 16.46 6.36
CA ILE A 40 12.86 15.74 5.08
C ILE A 40 11.54 16.01 4.37
N LEU A 41 11.62 16.46 3.13
CA LEU A 41 10.50 16.48 2.20
C LEU A 41 10.42 15.12 1.52
N TYR A 42 9.25 14.51 1.54
CA TYR A 42 8.95 13.32 0.76
C TYR A 42 8.00 13.72 -0.37
N VAL A 43 8.41 13.45 -1.60
CA VAL A 43 7.60 13.69 -2.80
C VAL A 43 7.32 12.36 -3.48
N LEU A 44 6.06 11.98 -3.65
CA LEU A 44 5.70 10.79 -4.43
C LEU A 44 5.57 11.17 -5.91
N ALA A 45 6.57 10.83 -6.72
CA ALA A 45 6.61 11.21 -8.13
C ALA A 45 7.25 10.13 -9.00
N ARG A 46 6.89 10.15 -10.28
CA ARG A 46 7.39 9.25 -11.33
C ARG A 46 7.93 10.07 -12.51
N PRO A 47 9.17 9.84 -12.98
CA PRO A 47 9.63 10.42 -14.23
C PRO A 47 8.96 9.71 -15.42
N HIS A 48 8.71 10.44 -16.50
CA HIS A 48 8.45 9.80 -17.79
C HIS A 48 9.77 9.27 -18.35
N ARG A 49 9.71 8.12 -19.04
CA ARG A 49 10.90 7.59 -19.71
C ARG A 49 11.35 8.61 -20.77
N SER A 50 12.67 8.76 -20.92
CA SER A 50 13.37 9.51 -21.98
C SER A 50 13.43 11.04 -21.89
N GLY A 51 13.84 11.62 -20.76
CA GLY A 51 14.19 13.05 -20.72
C GLY A 51 15.27 13.40 -19.71
N ASP A 52 16.06 14.44 -20.02
CA ASP A 52 17.04 15.06 -19.11
C ASP A 52 16.39 16.06 -18.13
N ASN A 53 15.06 16.14 -18.10
CA ASN A 53 14.34 17.14 -17.31
C ASN A 53 14.29 16.72 -15.83
N PRO A 54 15.00 17.41 -14.93
CA PRO A 54 14.89 17.12 -13.50
C PRO A 54 13.53 17.56 -12.95
N LEU A 55 13.13 16.91 -11.86
CA LEU A 55 12.08 17.44 -10.99
C LEU A 55 12.67 18.58 -10.18
N ARG A 56 12.17 19.79 -10.44
CA ARG A 56 12.53 21.00 -9.70
C ARG A 56 11.57 21.18 -8.53
N ILE A 57 12.12 21.59 -7.40
CA ILE A 57 11.38 21.77 -6.15
C ILE A 57 11.82 23.09 -5.54
N ALA A 58 10.86 23.92 -5.11
CA ALA A 58 11.14 25.12 -4.32
C ALA A 58 10.39 25.10 -2.99
N ILE A 59 11.04 25.64 -1.96
CA ILE A 59 10.46 25.89 -0.64
C ILE A 59 10.48 27.39 -0.39
N ASN A 60 9.31 27.97 -0.18
CA ASN A 60 9.16 29.41 0.08
C ASN A 60 9.86 30.28 -1.00
N GLY A 61 9.82 29.84 -2.26
CA GLY A 61 10.46 30.50 -3.41
C GLY A 61 11.95 30.24 -3.58
N GLN A 62 12.59 29.49 -2.68
CA GLN A 62 13.98 29.09 -2.81
C GLN A 62 14.08 27.68 -3.42
N GLU A 63 14.78 27.56 -4.54
CA GLU A 63 14.94 26.29 -5.24
C GLU A 63 15.92 25.37 -4.50
N LEU A 64 15.54 24.10 -4.37
CA LEU A 64 16.37 23.03 -3.83
C LEU A 64 17.19 22.38 -4.96
N PRO A 65 18.24 21.61 -4.64
CA PRO A 65 18.91 20.79 -5.63
C PRO A 65 17.91 19.92 -6.42
N PRO A 66 17.97 19.93 -7.76
CA PRO A 66 17.03 19.20 -8.60
C PRO A 66 17.10 17.69 -8.36
N VAL A 67 15.96 17.01 -8.46
CA VAL A 67 15.92 15.55 -8.42
C VAL A 67 16.04 15.01 -9.85
N ALA A 68 17.14 14.30 -10.11
CA ALA A 68 17.40 13.71 -11.42
C ALA A 68 16.36 12.64 -11.78
N PRO A 69 15.96 12.53 -13.06
CA PRO A 69 15.12 11.43 -13.51
C PRO A 69 15.90 10.12 -13.37
N GLY A 70 15.36 9.17 -12.61
CA GLY A 70 15.87 7.80 -12.55
C GLY A 70 15.23 6.90 -13.62
N ASP A 71 15.67 5.66 -13.72
CA ASP A 71 15.15 4.68 -14.69
C ASP A 71 13.79 4.07 -14.31
N ALA A 72 13.30 4.37 -13.11
CA ALA A 72 12.06 3.82 -12.60
C ALA A 72 10.85 4.37 -13.36
N PHE A 73 9.96 3.47 -13.77
CA PHE A 73 8.74 3.79 -14.51
C PHE A 73 7.47 3.70 -13.65
N TRP A 74 7.63 3.69 -12.33
CA TRP A 74 6.54 3.70 -11.35
C TRP A 74 6.80 4.80 -10.31
N TYR A 75 5.76 5.17 -9.56
CA TYR A 75 5.88 6.23 -8.54
C TYR A 75 6.81 5.81 -7.42
N LEU A 76 7.77 6.69 -7.11
CA LEU A 76 8.74 6.53 -6.04
C LEU A 76 8.63 7.67 -5.04
N TRP A 77 8.98 7.38 -3.79
CA TRP A 77 9.25 8.40 -2.81
C TRP A 77 10.64 9.01 -3.02
N HIS A 78 10.69 10.31 -3.28
CA HIS A 78 11.91 11.09 -3.31
C HIS A 78 12.07 11.79 -1.96
N ALA A 79 13.11 11.39 -1.22
CA ALA A 79 13.45 12.00 0.06
C ALA A 79 14.45 13.15 -0.18
N VAL A 80 13.99 14.38 -0.05
CA VAL A 80 14.77 15.59 -0.29
C VAL A 80 15.09 16.24 1.06
N PRO A 81 16.38 16.36 1.44
CA PRO A 81 16.77 17.06 2.66
C PRO A 81 16.27 18.50 2.64
N LEU A 82 15.65 18.92 3.73
CA LEU A 82 15.19 20.29 3.94
C LEU A 82 16.01 20.94 5.07
N PRO A 83 16.90 21.89 4.73
CA PRO A 83 17.52 22.75 5.72
C PRO A 83 16.45 23.53 6.51
N GLY A 84 16.65 23.64 7.83
CA GLY A 84 15.64 24.22 8.72
C GLY A 84 15.38 25.70 8.47
N GLU A 85 16.40 26.41 7.99
CA GLU A 85 16.37 27.83 7.62
C GLU A 85 15.42 28.14 6.46
N LEU A 86 15.07 27.15 5.64
CA LEU A 86 14.12 27.31 4.55
C LEU A 86 12.66 27.28 5.04
N LEU A 87 12.44 26.78 6.24
CA LEU A 87 11.13 26.62 6.84
C LEU A 87 10.90 27.71 7.88
N ARG A 88 9.64 28.11 8.05
CA ARG A 88 9.25 29.16 8.99
C ARG A 88 7.99 28.79 9.76
N PRO A 89 7.72 29.41 10.92
CA PRO A 89 6.41 29.30 11.55
C PRO A 89 5.34 29.89 10.64
N GLY A 90 4.14 29.30 10.65
CA GLY A 90 3.06 29.64 9.74
C GLY A 90 3.16 28.87 8.42
N ASP A 91 2.72 29.52 7.33
CA ASP A 91 2.56 28.87 6.04
C ASP A 91 3.89 28.76 5.28
N ASN A 92 4.18 27.54 4.85
CA ASN A 92 5.32 27.17 4.03
C ASN A 92 4.83 26.62 2.69
N THR A 93 5.38 27.12 1.60
CA THR A 93 4.95 26.73 0.25
C THR A 93 5.97 25.77 -0.34
N VAL A 94 5.50 24.62 -0.81
CA VAL A 94 6.27 23.67 -1.62
C VAL A 94 5.78 23.78 -3.05
N GLU A 95 6.67 23.99 -4.01
CA GLU A 95 6.35 23.99 -5.43
C GLU A 95 7.14 22.92 -6.17
N CYS A 96 6.51 22.25 -7.13
CA CYS A 96 7.12 21.21 -7.96
C CYS A 96 6.82 21.46 -9.43
N TRP A 97 7.84 21.38 -10.29
CA TRP A 97 7.71 21.49 -11.74
C TRP A 97 8.87 20.78 -12.47
N CYS A 98 8.90 20.83 -13.78
CA CYS A 98 10.07 20.46 -14.57
C CYS A 98 10.22 21.39 -15.78
N ASP A 99 11.33 21.33 -16.50
CA ASP A 99 11.58 22.24 -17.63
C ASP A 99 10.92 21.80 -18.95
N ALA A 100 10.35 20.59 -18.97
CA ALA A 100 9.62 20.09 -20.14
C ALA A 100 8.43 21.00 -20.46
N THR A 101 8.18 21.28 -21.74
CA THR A 101 7.00 22.04 -22.17
C THR A 101 5.77 21.15 -22.38
N ALA A 102 5.95 19.84 -22.45
CA ALA A 102 4.90 18.83 -22.59
C ALA A 102 4.80 17.95 -21.34
N MET A 103 3.68 17.22 -21.22
CA MET A 103 3.40 16.26 -20.13
C MET A 103 4.19 14.94 -20.29
N ASN A 104 5.50 15.07 -20.46
CA ASN A 104 6.46 13.99 -20.65
C ASN A 104 7.71 14.16 -19.78
N GLY A 105 7.62 14.99 -18.72
CA GLY A 105 8.68 15.17 -17.74
C GLY A 105 8.42 14.32 -16.50
N TRP A 106 7.49 14.76 -15.66
CA TRP A 106 7.20 14.12 -14.38
C TRP A 106 5.71 14.05 -14.09
N SER A 107 5.30 12.96 -13.44
CA SER A 107 3.97 12.80 -12.88
C SER A 107 4.05 12.81 -11.35
N LEU A 108 3.29 13.70 -10.71
CA LEU A 108 3.22 13.89 -9.26
C LEU A 108 1.94 13.24 -8.71
N GLY A 109 2.09 12.42 -7.67
CA GLY A 109 0.98 11.77 -7.01
C GLY A 109 -0.05 12.78 -6.49
N ILE A 110 -1.34 12.49 -6.71
CA ILE A 110 -2.46 13.27 -6.18
C ILE A 110 -3.50 12.31 -5.58
N GLU A 111 -3.99 12.65 -4.39
CA GLU A 111 -5.18 12.01 -3.81
C GLU A 111 -6.42 12.81 -4.21
N ASN A 112 -7.36 12.17 -4.89
CA ASN A 112 -8.62 12.80 -5.25
C ASN A 112 -9.53 12.92 -4.02
N GLY A 113 -10.18 14.07 -3.86
CA GLY A 113 -11.06 14.35 -2.74
C GLY A 113 -11.15 15.84 -2.43
N LYS A 114 -10.80 16.22 -1.20
CA LYS A 114 -10.89 17.62 -0.76
C LYS A 114 -9.56 18.33 -1.01
N ALA A 115 -9.57 19.42 -1.79
CA ALA A 115 -8.41 20.25 -2.06
C ALA A 115 -8.46 21.56 -1.26
N TRP A 116 -7.70 21.66 -0.18
CA TRP A 116 -7.61 22.89 0.62
C TRP A 116 -6.20 23.49 0.61
N HIS A 117 -5.18 22.66 0.41
CA HIS A 117 -3.78 23.07 0.57
C HIS A 117 -3.00 23.00 -0.72
N SER A 118 -3.39 22.14 -1.65
CA SER A 118 -2.81 22.08 -2.99
C SER A 118 -3.47 23.02 -4.01
N SER A 119 -2.68 23.39 -5.02
CA SER A 119 -3.11 24.19 -6.17
C SER A 119 -2.20 23.94 -7.37
N VAL A 120 -2.75 24.07 -8.59
CA VAL A 120 -2.01 23.99 -9.84
C VAL A 120 -1.93 25.38 -10.50
N SER A 121 -0.83 25.63 -11.19
CA SER A 121 -0.63 26.77 -12.09
C SER A 121 -0.57 26.24 -13.53
N ASP A 122 -1.03 27.02 -14.51
CA ASP A 122 -0.87 26.74 -15.94
C ASP A 122 -0.03 27.81 -16.68
N ASP A 123 0.51 28.80 -15.96
CA ASP A 123 1.26 29.94 -16.53
C ASP A 123 2.67 30.12 -15.92
N GLY A 124 3.26 29.03 -15.43
CA GLY A 124 4.60 29.03 -14.85
C GLY A 124 4.69 29.60 -13.43
N GLY A 125 3.58 29.63 -12.71
CA GLY A 125 3.50 29.99 -11.29
C GLY A 125 2.98 31.40 -11.03
N GLN A 126 2.44 32.08 -12.05
CA GLN A 126 1.90 33.44 -11.92
C GLN A 126 0.51 33.40 -11.29
N THR A 127 -0.35 32.47 -11.73
CA THR A 127 -1.70 32.27 -11.17
C THR A 127 -1.90 30.84 -10.70
N TRP A 128 -2.81 30.66 -9.73
CA TRP A 128 -3.00 29.38 -9.03
C TRP A 128 -4.47 29.09 -8.83
N ARG A 129 -4.87 27.85 -9.13
CA ARG A 129 -6.24 27.35 -8.93
C ARG A 129 -6.23 26.04 -8.15
N ARG A 130 -7.27 25.83 -7.34
CA ARG A 130 -7.43 24.65 -6.46
C ARG A 130 -8.43 23.61 -6.98
N HIS A 131 -8.94 23.82 -8.18
CA HIS A 131 -9.93 22.97 -8.81
C HIS A 131 -9.49 22.59 -10.22
N GLY A 132 -10.00 21.47 -10.75
CA GLY A 132 -9.67 21.00 -12.09
C GLY A 132 -8.21 20.59 -12.23
N MET A 133 -7.63 19.99 -11.20
CA MET A 133 -6.26 19.49 -11.16
C MET A 133 -6.14 18.14 -11.87
N GLY A 134 -4.91 17.61 -11.95
CA GLY A 134 -4.60 16.36 -12.65
C GLY A 134 -4.54 16.54 -14.18
N TYR A 135 -3.97 15.58 -14.89
CA TYR A 135 -3.64 15.73 -16.31
C TYR A 135 -4.83 16.05 -17.23
N LEU A 136 -6.06 15.63 -16.87
CA LEU A 136 -7.30 15.93 -17.60
C LEU A 136 -8.12 17.08 -17.00
N ASN A 137 -7.56 17.79 -16.03
CA ASN A 137 -8.20 18.90 -15.35
C ASN A 137 -9.58 18.58 -14.73
N ASN A 138 -9.77 17.38 -14.21
CA ASN A 138 -11.05 16.91 -13.69
C ASN A 138 -11.05 16.58 -12.19
N LEU A 139 -9.92 16.75 -11.50
CA LEU A 139 -9.78 16.40 -10.09
C LEU A 139 -9.79 17.62 -9.19
N ASN A 140 -10.20 17.40 -7.95
CA ASN A 140 -9.83 18.24 -6.84
C ASN A 140 -9.09 17.33 -5.86
N GLY A 141 -7.87 17.66 -5.46
CA GLY A 141 -7.11 16.79 -4.58
C GLY A 141 -6.00 17.49 -3.82
N GLU A 142 -5.30 16.70 -3.01
CA GLU A 142 -4.05 17.09 -2.35
C GLU A 142 -2.90 16.33 -3.01
N TYR A 143 -1.81 17.03 -3.32
CA TYR A 143 -0.60 16.38 -3.81
C TYR A 143 0.02 15.53 -2.70
N VAL A 144 0.51 14.35 -3.08
CA VAL A 144 1.18 13.41 -2.17
C VAL A 144 2.61 13.87 -1.92
N ILE A 145 2.68 14.93 -1.11
CA ILE A 145 3.89 15.58 -0.61
C ILE A 145 3.78 15.59 0.91
N ARG A 146 4.87 15.27 1.59
CA ARG A 146 4.90 15.21 3.06
C ARG A 146 6.15 15.86 3.61
N ILE A 147 6.05 16.50 4.76
CA ILE A 147 7.22 17.02 5.49
C ILE A 147 7.35 16.25 6.79
N ARG A 148 8.49 15.59 7.01
CA ARG A 148 8.83 15.07 8.34
C ARG A 148 9.74 16.05 9.06
N THR A 149 9.24 16.63 10.14
CA THR A 149 10.00 17.54 11.00
C THR A 149 10.75 16.77 12.08
N ALA A 150 11.94 17.25 12.45
CA ALA A 150 12.76 16.68 13.53
C ALA A 150 12.14 16.77 14.94
N TRP A 151 10.97 17.38 15.08
CA TRP A 151 10.21 17.54 16.31
C TRP A 151 8.73 17.28 16.13
N GLY A 152 8.05 17.24 17.27
CA GLY A 152 6.67 16.81 17.39
C GLY A 152 6.61 15.31 17.61
N ARG A 153 5.38 14.79 17.58
CA ARG A 153 5.10 13.38 17.77
C ARG A 153 4.03 12.97 16.76
N ASP A 154 4.28 11.87 16.06
CA ASP A 154 3.26 11.20 15.28
C ASP A 154 2.12 10.72 16.20
N PRO A 155 0.87 10.68 15.74
CA PRO A 155 -0.22 10.11 16.52
C PRO A 155 0.04 8.63 16.84
N SER A 156 -0.61 8.14 17.89
CA SER A 156 -0.63 6.71 18.18
C SER A 156 -1.22 5.92 17.01
N PRO A 157 -0.70 4.72 16.71
CA PRO A 157 -1.31 3.84 15.72
C PRO A 157 -2.79 3.58 16.00
N PRO A 158 -3.64 3.50 14.96
CA PRO A 158 -5.05 3.16 15.11
C PRO A 158 -5.22 1.74 15.66
N VAL A 159 -6.37 1.44 16.24
CA VAL A 159 -6.74 0.06 16.60
C VAL A 159 -7.21 -0.70 15.36
N MET A 160 -7.04 -2.02 15.36
CA MET A 160 -7.57 -2.87 14.28
C MET A 160 -9.09 -2.82 14.25
N ILE A 161 -9.67 -2.54 13.07
CA ILE A 161 -11.10 -2.60 12.81
C ILE A 161 -11.41 -3.85 11.97
N CYS A 162 -12.30 -4.71 12.45
CA CYS A 162 -12.68 -5.93 11.75
C CYS A 162 -14.10 -5.82 11.20
N GLU A 163 -14.40 -6.60 10.16
CA GLU A 163 -15.73 -6.75 9.62
C GLU A 163 -16.70 -7.33 10.67
N ASP A 164 -17.94 -6.87 10.61
CA ASP A 164 -19.04 -7.48 11.35
C ASP A 164 -19.51 -8.76 10.61
N SER A 165 -19.34 -9.91 11.25
CA SER A 165 -19.77 -11.21 10.69
C SER A 165 -21.29 -11.28 10.47
N GLY A 166 -22.07 -10.46 11.18
CA GLY A 166 -23.51 -10.31 11.03
C GLY A 166 -23.95 -9.41 9.87
N HIS A 167 -23.02 -8.69 9.24
CA HIS A 167 -23.36 -7.78 8.15
C HIS A 167 -23.93 -8.54 6.92
N PRO A 168 -24.97 -8.02 6.23
CA PRO A 168 -25.59 -8.73 5.10
C PRO A 168 -24.61 -9.09 3.98
N ARG A 169 -23.58 -8.26 3.74
CA ARG A 169 -22.53 -8.56 2.75
C ARG A 169 -21.60 -9.69 3.21
N ALA A 170 -21.31 -9.79 4.51
CA ALA A 170 -20.54 -10.91 5.05
C ALA A 170 -21.34 -12.21 4.95
N GLU A 171 -22.66 -12.16 5.19
CA GLU A 171 -23.54 -13.31 4.98
C GLU A 171 -23.60 -13.73 3.50
N ALA A 172 -23.75 -12.77 2.58
CA ALA A 172 -23.73 -13.04 1.14
C ALA A 172 -22.43 -13.73 0.70
N LEU A 173 -21.28 -13.20 1.13
CA LEU A 173 -19.98 -13.81 0.88
C LEU A 173 -19.89 -15.23 1.46
N ARG A 174 -20.36 -15.44 2.70
CA ARG A 174 -20.37 -16.76 3.36
C ARG A 174 -21.10 -17.81 2.54
N ARG A 175 -22.22 -17.45 1.89
CA ARG A 175 -23.00 -18.36 1.03
C ARG A 175 -22.26 -18.78 -0.25
N LEU A 176 -21.25 -18.02 -0.69
CA LEU A 176 -20.40 -18.36 -1.84
C LEU A 176 -19.28 -19.34 -1.48
N LEU A 177 -18.98 -19.53 -0.19
CA LEU A 177 -17.89 -20.38 0.25
C LEU A 177 -18.22 -21.88 0.03
N PRO A 178 -17.26 -22.69 -0.43
CA PRO A 178 -17.51 -24.09 -0.71
C PRO A 178 -17.80 -24.87 0.58
N ARG A 179 -18.61 -25.93 0.47
CA ARG A 179 -18.96 -26.80 1.62
C ARG A 179 -17.73 -27.41 2.30
N SER A 180 -16.66 -27.67 1.54
CA SER A 180 -15.39 -28.18 2.07
C SER A 180 -14.71 -27.21 3.04
N VAL A 181 -14.94 -25.90 2.90
CA VAL A 181 -14.46 -24.89 3.84
C VAL A 181 -15.41 -24.79 5.03
N VAL A 182 -16.71 -24.62 4.78
CA VAL A 182 -17.69 -24.40 5.87
C VAL A 182 -17.78 -25.61 6.81
N GLY A 183 -17.71 -26.83 6.26
CA GLY A 183 -17.81 -28.09 6.99
C GLY A 183 -16.48 -28.63 7.55
N ALA A 184 -15.36 -27.93 7.38
CA ALA A 184 -14.08 -28.38 7.92
C ALA A 184 -14.08 -28.33 9.46
N ARG A 185 -13.38 -29.30 10.08
CA ARG A 185 -13.51 -29.60 11.52
C ARG A 185 -12.75 -28.60 12.40
N SER A 186 -11.49 -28.32 12.08
CA SER A 186 -10.66 -27.38 12.84
C SER A 186 -10.54 -26.02 12.15
N ARG A 187 -10.12 -24.98 12.90
CA ARG A 187 -9.81 -23.66 12.34
C ARG A 187 -8.69 -23.77 11.30
N MET A 188 -7.67 -24.60 11.55
CA MET A 188 -6.56 -24.81 10.61
C MET A 188 -7.05 -25.45 9.32
N ASP A 189 -7.93 -26.46 9.39
CA ASP A 189 -8.51 -27.09 8.21
C ASP A 189 -9.35 -26.10 7.40
N LYS A 190 -10.16 -25.26 8.07
CA LYS A 190 -10.94 -24.19 7.43
C LYS A 190 -10.03 -23.20 6.70
N VAL A 191 -8.99 -22.72 7.38
CA VAL A 191 -8.00 -21.77 6.83
C VAL A 191 -7.27 -22.37 5.64
N ARG A 192 -6.82 -23.62 5.73
CA ARG A 192 -6.12 -24.30 4.64
C ARG A 192 -7.03 -24.53 3.44
N ALA A 193 -8.24 -25.05 3.67
CA ALA A 193 -9.22 -25.25 2.61
C ALA A 193 -9.60 -23.93 1.92
N LEU A 194 -9.74 -22.84 2.69
CA LEU A 194 -10.10 -21.53 2.17
C LEU A 194 -8.95 -20.92 1.33
N SER A 195 -7.71 -20.99 1.84
CA SER A 195 -6.51 -20.57 1.12
C SER A 195 -6.37 -21.32 -0.20
N SER A 196 -6.50 -22.65 -0.18
CA SER A 196 -6.47 -23.48 -1.39
C SER A 196 -7.60 -23.15 -2.36
N TRP A 197 -8.82 -22.90 -1.87
CA TRP A 197 -9.92 -22.50 -2.74
C TRP A 197 -9.64 -21.15 -3.40
N ILE A 198 -9.29 -20.12 -2.64
CA ILE A 198 -9.05 -18.75 -3.14
C ILE A 198 -7.92 -18.70 -4.17
N SER A 199 -6.77 -19.32 -3.87
CA SER A 199 -5.61 -19.37 -4.76
C SER A 199 -5.91 -20.01 -6.13
N GLN A 200 -6.96 -20.82 -6.26
CA GLN A 200 -7.34 -21.47 -7.53
C GLN A 200 -8.37 -20.67 -8.35
N GLN A 201 -8.84 -19.52 -7.84
CA GLN A 201 -9.97 -18.83 -8.46
C GLN A 201 -9.57 -17.98 -9.67
N TRP A 202 -8.33 -17.46 -9.75
CA TRP A 202 -7.90 -16.62 -10.85
C TRP A 202 -6.38 -16.60 -11.06
N GLU A 203 -5.93 -16.09 -12.21
CA GLU A 203 -4.51 -15.81 -12.48
C GLU A 203 -4.10 -14.49 -11.79
N HIS A 204 -2.97 -14.51 -11.07
CA HIS A 204 -2.36 -13.29 -10.54
C HIS A 204 -2.05 -12.28 -11.68
N THR A 205 -2.67 -11.09 -11.61
CA THR A 205 -2.48 -10.02 -12.61
C THR A 205 -2.07 -8.72 -11.92
N SER A 206 -0.84 -8.25 -12.17
CA SER A 206 -0.28 -7.02 -11.59
C SER A 206 -0.46 -5.79 -12.50
N SER A 207 -0.06 -4.62 -11.98
CA SER A 207 -0.01 -3.35 -12.72
C SER A 207 0.95 -3.36 -13.93
N ALA A 208 1.81 -4.38 -14.07
CA ALA A 208 2.63 -4.57 -15.26
C ALA A 208 1.84 -5.11 -16.46
N ARG A 209 0.67 -5.71 -16.23
CA ARG A 209 -0.16 -6.39 -17.25
C ARG A 209 -1.56 -5.80 -17.42
N ALA A 210 -1.99 -4.98 -16.48
CA ALA A 210 -3.31 -4.34 -16.48
C ALA A 210 -3.20 -2.95 -15.85
N ALA A 211 -4.07 -2.03 -16.26
CA ALA A 211 -4.12 -0.68 -15.71
C ALA A 211 -5.30 -0.46 -14.74
N GLN A 212 -6.32 -1.32 -14.81
CA GLN A 212 -7.56 -1.13 -14.07
C GLN A 212 -7.54 -1.89 -12.74
N TYR A 213 -7.54 -1.20 -11.61
CA TYR A 213 -7.53 -1.82 -10.29
C TYR A 213 -8.88 -2.44 -9.92
N ALA A 214 -8.89 -3.63 -9.30
CA ALA A 214 -10.11 -4.20 -8.74
C ALA A 214 -10.40 -3.60 -7.35
N PRO A 215 -11.65 -3.27 -7.01
CA PRO A 215 -11.97 -2.75 -5.69
C PRO A 215 -11.70 -3.81 -4.60
N TRP A 216 -11.48 -3.38 -3.37
CA TRP A 216 -11.34 -4.27 -2.21
C TRP A 216 -12.71 -4.80 -1.73
N ASP A 217 -13.45 -5.40 -2.66
CA ASP A 217 -14.73 -6.06 -2.41
C ASP A 217 -14.60 -7.53 -2.79
N ALA A 218 -14.74 -8.43 -1.81
CA ALA A 218 -14.42 -9.85 -2.00
C ALA A 218 -15.26 -10.53 -3.10
N GLU A 219 -16.55 -10.22 -3.19
CA GLU A 219 -17.42 -10.76 -4.23
C GLU A 219 -17.03 -10.25 -5.63
N THR A 220 -16.74 -8.94 -5.75
CA THR A 220 -16.25 -8.35 -6.99
C THR A 220 -14.91 -8.93 -7.40
N ILE A 221 -13.97 -9.10 -6.47
CA ILE A 221 -12.67 -9.75 -6.71
C ILE A 221 -12.86 -11.15 -7.27
N LEU A 222 -13.73 -11.97 -6.65
CA LEU A 222 -14.02 -13.32 -7.13
C LEU A 222 -14.62 -13.30 -8.55
N ALA A 223 -15.58 -12.42 -8.81
CA ALA A 223 -16.25 -12.31 -10.11
C ALA A 223 -15.30 -11.82 -11.22
N TRP A 224 -14.60 -10.72 -10.96
CA TRP A 224 -13.68 -10.08 -11.92
C TRP A 224 -12.42 -10.91 -12.13
N GLY A 225 -11.89 -11.51 -11.06
CA GLY A 225 -10.74 -12.41 -11.12
C GLY A 225 -11.03 -13.62 -12.00
N ARG A 226 -12.13 -14.34 -11.76
CA ARG A 226 -12.48 -15.54 -12.55
C ARG A 226 -12.72 -15.23 -14.02
N SER A 227 -13.44 -14.14 -14.30
CA SER A 227 -13.78 -13.75 -15.67
C SER A 227 -12.64 -13.04 -16.40
N GLN A 228 -11.64 -12.54 -15.68
CA GLN A 228 -10.58 -11.65 -16.17
C GLN A 228 -11.15 -10.40 -16.87
N ARG A 229 -12.34 -9.95 -16.46
CA ARG A 229 -13.07 -8.80 -17.02
C ARG A 229 -13.63 -7.95 -15.88
N GLY A 230 -13.17 -6.71 -15.81
CA GLY A 230 -13.64 -5.71 -14.85
C GLY A 230 -14.45 -4.60 -15.51
N HIS A 231 -14.39 -3.40 -14.92
CA HIS A 231 -14.99 -2.18 -15.44
C HIS A 231 -14.70 -1.97 -16.93
N ALA A 232 -15.75 -1.63 -17.69
CA ALA A 232 -15.69 -1.46 -19.15
C ALA A 232 -15.09 -2.68 -19.90
N GLY A 233 -15.16 -3.89 -19.32
CA GLY A 233 -14.65 -5.13 -19.91
C GLY A 233 -13.13 -5.25 -19.94
N GLN A 234 -12.40 -4.33 -19.31
CA GLN A 234 -10.94 -4.33 -19.28
C GLN A 234 -10.41 -5.40 -18.33
N ARG A 235 -9.18 -5.87 -18.57
CA ARG A 235 -8.54 -6.82 -17.67
C ARG A 235 -8.25 -6.13 -16.33
N PRO A 236 -8.72 -6.68 -15.19
CA PRO A 236 -8.46 -6.08 -13.89
C PRO A 236 -7.08 -6.48 -13.36
N ILE A 237 -6.47 -5.60 -12.58
CA ILE A 237 -5.38 -5.92 -11.65
C ILE A 237 -6.04 -6.69 -10.50
N VAL A 238 -5.69 -7.95 -10.36
CA VAL A 238 -6.15 -8.89 -9.31
C VAL A 238 -4.94 -9.65 -8.78
N MET A 239 -4.07 -8.92 -8.10
CA MET A 239 -2.79 -9.38 -7.56
C MET A 239 -2.88 -9.78 -6.08
N CYS A 240 -1.73 -10.10 -5.45
CA CYS A 240 -1.59 -10.54 -4.05
C CYS A 240 -2.54 -9.86 -3.05
N VAL A 241 -2.69 -8.54 -3.13
CA VAL A 241 -3.63 -7.74 -2.33
C VAL A 241 -5.04 -8.31 -2.34
N HIS A 242 -5.56 -8.64 -3.53
CA HIS A 242 -6.93 -9.08 -3.72
C HIS A 242 -7.16 -10.50 -3.21
N TYR A 243 -6.14 -11.37 -3.29
CA TYR A 243 -6.20 -12.69 -2.66
C TYR A 243 -6.31 -12.56 -1.14
N ALA A 244 -5.49 -11.71 -0.53
CA ALA A 244 -5.51 -11.48 0.90
C ALA A 244 -6.81 -10.82 1.36
N ILE A 245 -7.34 -9.83 0.64
CA ILE A 245 -8.61 -9.17 0.97
C ILE A 245 -9.77 -10.15 0.88
N ALA A 246 -9.87 -10.93 -0.21
CA ALA A 246 -10.91 -11.94 -0.34
C ALA A 246 -10.82 -13.00 0.76
N PHE A 247 -9.60 -13.42 1.11
CA PHE A 247 -9.35 -14.40 2.17
C PHE A 247 -9.72 -13.87 3.56
N VAL A 248 -9.24 -12.68 3.93
CA VAL A 248 -9.54 -12.06 5.23
C VAL A 248 -11.04 -11.82 5.37
N SER A 249 -11.70 -11.31 4.32
CA SER A 249 -13.16 -11.10 4.32
C SER A 249 -13.92 -12.42 4.50
N ALA A 250 -13.46 -13.50 3.86
CA ALA A 250 -14.06 -14.83 4.01
C ALA A 250 -13.77 -15.47 5.38
N CYS A 251 -12.60 -15.22 5.96
CA CYS A 251 -12.31 -15.63 7.35
C CYS A 251 -13.24 -14.91 8.32
N GLN A 252 -13.38 -13.59 8.21
CA GLN A 252 -14.21 -12.81 9.12
C GLN A 252 -15.70 -13.12 8.95
N SER A 253 -16.17 -13.43 7.73
CA SER A 253 -17.52 -13.97 7.55
C SER A 253 -17.71 -15.33 8.22
N LEU A 254 -16.65 -16.11 8.46
CA LEU A 254 -16.71 -17.35 9.25
C LEU A 254 -16.38 -17.17 10.73
N GLU A 255 -16.36 -15.92 11.23
CA GLU A 255 -15.99 -15.58 12.61
C GLU A 255 -14.55 -16.02 12.97
N ILE A 256 -13.68 -16.14 11.96
CA ILE A 256 -12.26 -16.42 12.14
C ILE A 256 -11.52 -15.09 12.17
N PRO A 257 -10.84 -14.73 13.28
CA PRO A 257 -10.11 -13.47 13.36
C PRO A 257 -8.94 -13.48 12.37
N ALA A 258 -9.01 -12.61 11.39
CA ALA A 258 -8.00 -12.44 10.35
C ALA A 258 -7.76 -10.96 10.06
N ARG A 259 -6.58 -10.62 9.58
CA ARG A 259 -6.22 -9.25 9.19
C ARG A 259 -5.21 -9.24 8.05
N CYS A 260 -5.07 -8.09 7.41
CA CYS A 260 -4.17 -7.89 6.29
C CYS A 260 -2.79 -7.41 6.73
N ALA A 261 -1.75 -7.98 6.14
CA ALA A 261 -0.36 -7.58 6.37
C ALA A 261 0.34 -7.27 5.03
N VAL A 262 1.10 -6.18 5.02
CA VAL A 262 1.87 -5.73 3.85
C VAL A 262 3.34 -5.98 4.11
N LEU A 263 4.01 -6.60 3.13
CA LEU A 263 5.40 -7.01 3.20
C LEU A 263 6.20 -6.23 2.16
N ILE A 264 7.40 -5.78 2.53
CA ILE A 264 8.26 -5.01 1.65
C ILE A 264 9.70 -5.51 1.76
N HIS A 265 10.37 -5.67 0.63
CA HIS A 265 11.81 -5.90 0.61
C HIS A 265 12.58 -4.60 0.94
N THR A 266 12.37 -3.54 0.17
CA THR A 266 12.97 -2.22 0.40
C THR A 266 11.96 -1.12 0.09
N PRO A 267 12.03 0.06 0.74
CA PRO A 267 11.34 1.25 0.25
C PRO A 267 11.60 1.44 -1.25
N ASN A 268 10.60 1.90 -1.99
CA ASN A 268 10.64 2.09 -3.45
C ASN A 268 10.88 0.82 -4.30
N GLY A 269 11.07 -0.35 -3.66
CA GLY A 269 11.31 -1.61 -4.33
C GLY A 269 10.03 -2.29 -4.80
N THR A 270 10.17 -3.16 -5.80
CA THR A 270 9.07 -3.97 -6.36
C THR A 270 8.93 -5.34 -5.71
N GLY A 271 9.84 -5.69 -4.79
CA GLY A 271 9.90 -6.99 -4.14
C GLY A 271 8.94 -7.16 -2.96
N GLY A 272 7.86 -6.39 -2.87
CA GLY A 272 6.87 -6.49 -1.81
C GLY A 272 5.85 -7.60 -2.04
N HIS A 273 5.00 -7.83 -1.04
CA HIS A 273 3.89 -8.78 -1.08
C HIS A 273 2.76 -8.36 -0.14
N PHE A 274 1.58 -8.95 -0.29
CA PHE A 274 0.44 -8.68 0.58
C PHE A 274 -0.20 -10.00 0.96
N VAL A 275 -0.31 -10.25 2.27
CA VAL A 275 -0.72 -11.55 2.84
C VAL A 275 -1.75 -11.37 3.95
N ALA A 276 -2.23 -12.48 4.49
CA ALA A 276 -3.11 -12.49 5.64
C ALA A 276 -2.37 -12.97 6.90
N GLU A 277 -2.86 -12.52 8.04
CA GLU A 277 -2.58 -13.13 9.34
C GLU A 277 -3.89 -13.63 9.95
N VAL A 278 -3.86 -14.83 10.53
CA VAL A 278 -5.02 -15.44 11.21
C VAL A 278 -4.65 -15.75 12.65
N TRP A 279 -5.50 -15.38 13.60
CA TRP A 279 -5.27 -15.68 15.01
C TRP A 279 -5.62 -17.13 15.33
N PHE A 280 -4.69 -17.82 15.97
CA PHE A 280 -4.89 -19.17 16.49
C PHE A 280 -4.71 -19.16 18.00
N ASP A 281 -5.78 -19.54 18.71
CA ASP A 281 -5.79 -19.57 20.18
C ASP A 281 -4.85 -20.65 20.72
N GLU A 282 -4.76 -21.80 20.05
CA GLU A 282 -3.85 -22.92 20.40
C GLU A 282 -2.37 -22.50 20.41
N TYR A 283 -1.98 -21.57 19.54
CA TYR A 283 -0.60 -21.08 19.43
C TYR A 283 -0.39 -19.72 20.09
N HIS A 284 -1.46 -19.09 20.59
CA HIS A 284 -1.47 -17.72 21.12
C HIS A 284 -0.78 -16.70 20.22
N LYS A 285 -0.95 -16.82 18.89
CA LYS A 285 -0.30 -15.93 17.93
C LYS A 285 -1.06 -15.77 16.63
N TRP A 286 -0.71 -14.71 15.92
CA TRP A 286 -1.05 -14.48 14.53
C TRP A 286 -0.16 -15.36 13.63
N VAL A 287 -0.77 -16.29 12.91
CA VAL A 287 -0.13 -17.16 11.92
C VAL A 287 -0.24 -16.49 10.56
N MET A 288 0.87 -16.44 9.82
CA MET A 288 0.88 -15.96 8.44
C MET A 288 0.23 -16.99 7.51
N VAL A 289 -0.68 -16.52 6.66
CA VAL A 289 -1.30 -17.31 5.59
C VAL A 289 -1.18 -16.52 4.29
N ASP A 290 -0.61 -17.13 3.25
CA ASP A 290 -0.55 -16.55 1.92
C ASP A 290 -1.60 -17.22 1.01
N PRO A 291 -2.77 -16.58 0.80
CA PRO A 291 -3.83 -17.10 -0.05
C PRO A 291 -3.57 -16.89 -1.55
N ASN A 292 -2.52 -16.16 -1.94
CA ASN A 292 -2.08 -16.12 -3.33
C ASN A 292 -1.29 -17.39 -3.63
N CYS A 293 -0.19 -17.63 -2.91
CA CYS A 293 0.68 -18.78 -3.16
C CYS A 293 0.19 -20.10 -2.55
N ASP A 294 -0.89 -20.05 -1.76
CA ASP A 294 -1.39 -21.15 -0.94
C ASP A 294 -0.34 -21.73 0.02
N ALA A 295 0.22 -20.86 0.86
CA ALA A 295 1.33 -21.19 1.74
C ALA A 295 1.04 -20.87 3.20
N ILE A 296 1.50 -21.77 4.07
CA ILE A 296 1.65 -21.56 5.50
C ILE A 296 3.08 -21.97 5.85
N PHE A 297 3.81 -21.12 6.56
CA PHE A 297 5.15 -21.48 7.06
C PHE A 297 5.04 -22.18 8.41
N GLN A 298 5.89 -23.17 8.66
CA GLN A 298 5.95 -23.92 9.90
C GLN A 298 7.37 -24.40 10.23
N THR A 299 7.62 -24.60 11.52
CA THR A 299 8.78 -25.35 12.02
C THR A 299 8.25 -26.59 12.72
N GLY A 300 8.63 -27.78 12.22
CA GLY A 300 7.95 -29.03 12.60
C GLY A 300 6.47 -28.96 12.20
N GLU A 301 5.58 -29.08 13.18
CA GLU A 301 4.12 -28.95 13.03
C GLU A 301 3.59 -27.58 13.47
N THR A 302 4.44 -26.71 14.03
CA THR A 302 4.00 -25.41 14.56
C THR A 302 4.03 -24.34 13.46
N PRO A 303 2.90 -23.71 13.12
CA PRO A 303 2.88 -22.65 12.11
C PRO A 303 3.56 -21.38 12.63
N LEU A 304 4.04 -20.53 11.72
CA LEU A 304 4.84 -19.34 12.03
C LEU A 304 4.06 -18.04 11.83
N SER A 305 4.35 -17.07 12.70
CA SER A 305 4.01 -15.66 12.54
C SER A 305 4.95 -14.96 11.57
N LEU A 306 4.56 -13.77 11.09
CA LEU A 306 5.45 -12.96 10.25
C LEU A 306 6.76 -12.58 10.96
N ARG A 307 6.75 -12.39 12.29
CA ARG A 307 7.98 -12.11 13.04
C ARG A 307 8.93 -13.30 13.00
N GLU A 308 8.42 -14.51 13.21
CA GLU A 308 9.23 -15.73 13.19
C GLU A 308 9.78 -16.00 11.77
N ILE A 309 8.97 -15.81 10.72
CA ILE A 309 9.43 -15.95 9.32
C ILE A 309 10.57 -14.97 9.02
N ARG A 310 10.47 -13.72 9.50
CA ARG A 310 11.54 -12.72 9.36
C ARG A 310 12.84 -13.13 10.04
N GLN A 311 12.74 -13.76 11.21
CA GLN A 311 13.89 -14.23 11.98
C GLN A 311 14.59 -15.42 11.32
N LEU A 312 13.88 -16.24 10.54
CA LEU A 312 14.50 -17.28 9.72
C LEU A 312 15.41 -16.69 8.62
N GLY A 313 15.14 -15.46 8.18
CA GLY A 313 15.97 -14.76 7.20
C GLY A 313 15.79 -15.29 5.79
N CYS A 314 16.82 -15.95 5.25
CA CYS A 314 16.82 -16.47 3.89
C CYS A 314 16.61 -17.99 3.86
N ASN A 315 16.36 -18.55 2.67
CA ASN A 315 16.11 -19.97 2.46
C ASN A 315 14.92 -20.52 3.27
N LEU A 316 13.72 -20.05 2.92
CA LEU A 316 12.48 -20.44 3.59
C LEU A 316 11.86 -21.75 3.05
N GLU A 317 12.47 -22.37 2.04
CA GLU A 317 11.96 -23.59 1.39
C GLU A 317 11.71 -24.76 2.37
N PRO A 318 12.57 -25.04 3.36
CA PRO A 318 12.28 -26.11 4.33
C PRO A 318 11.06 -25.85 5.22
N HIS A 319 10.69 -24.57 5.36
CA HIS A 319 9.68 -24.09 6.31
C HIS A 319 8.31 -23.91 5.68
N VAL A 320 8.19 -23.92 4.35
CA VAL A 320 6.88 -23.71 3.70
C VAL A 320 6.09 -25.00 3.57
N ARG A 321 4.78 -24.93 3.78
CA ARG A 321 3.82 -25.96 3.39
C ARG A 321 2.86 -25.43 2.35
N TRP A 322 2.96 -26.00 1.17
CA TRP A 322 2.11 -25.70 0.04
C TRP A 322 0.77 -26.45 0.13
N GLY A 323 -0.32 -25.76 -0.18
CA GLY A 323 -1.62 -26.38 -0.40
C GLY A 323 -1.84 -26.70 -1.88
N GLN A 324 -3.06 -27.10 -2.24
CA GLN A 324 -3.36 -27.50 -3.63
C GLN A 324 -3.29 -26.34 -4.62
N GLY A 325 -3.60 -25.12 -4.20
CA GLY A 325 -3.60 -23.96 -5.09
C GLY A 325 -2.21 -23.48 -5.49
N TYR A 326 -1.16 -23.90 -4.78
CA TYR A 326 0.21 -23.69 -5.19
C TYR A 326 0.50 -24.26 -6.59
N PHE A 327 -0.02 -25.46 -6.87
CA PHE A 327 0.17 -26.12 -8.17
C PHE A 327 -0.51 -25.34 -9.29
N PHE A 328 -1.70 -24.80 -9.02
CA PHE A 328 -2.40 -23.93 -9.96
C PHE A 328 -1.61 -22.64 -10.22
N GLN A 329 -1.15 -21.93 -9.18
CA GLN A 329 -0.41 -20.68 -9.39
C GLN A 329 0.91 -20.87 -10.12
N ARG A 330 1.59 -22.01 -9.91
CA ARG A 330 2.83 -22.34 -10.64
C ARG A 330 2.63 -22.67 -12.11
N THR A 331 1.40 -22.77 -12.60
CA THR A 331 1.16 -22.80 -14.05
C THR A 331 1.57 -21.48 -14.71
N PHE A 332 1.56 -20.35 -13.97
CA PHE A 332 1.96 -19.04 -14.46
C PHE A 332 3.47 -18.79 -14.28
N ALA A 333 4.17 -18.43 -15.35
CA ALA A 333 5.63 -18.26 -15.35
C ALA A 333 6.12 -17.23 -14.33
N HIS A 334 5.49 -16.05 -14.30
CA HIS A 334 5.83 -14.97 -13.39
C HIS A 334 5.67 -15.37 -11.91
N MET A 335 4.69 -16.22 -11.58
CA MET A 335 4.52 -16.76 -10.22
C MET A 335 5.64 -17.74 -9.85
N LYS A 336 6.04 -18.63 -10.76
CA LYS A 336 7.19 -19.52 -10.53
C LYS A 336 8.48 -18.75 -10.26
N GLU A 337 8.75 -17.75 -11.09
CA GLU A 337 9.94 -16.89 -10.96
C GLU A 337 9.91 -16.13 -9.65
N TRP A 338 8.79 -15.46 -9.34
CA TRP A 338 8.66 -14.69 -8.11
C TRP A 338 8.78 -15.56 -6.84
N ILE A 339 8.16 -16.75 -6.82
CA ILE A 339 8.28 -17.68 -5.69
C ILE A 339 9.74 -18.07 -5.46
N ARG A 340 10.46 -18.44 -6.53
CA ARG A 340 11.87 -18.86 -6.47
C ARG A 340 12.78 -17.70 -6.07
N ASP A 341 12.62 -16.55 -6.70
CA ASP A 341 13.62 -15.49 -6.66
C ASP A 341 13.37 -14.43 -5.61
N ASN A 342 12.15 -14.39 -5.05
CA ASN A 342 11.79 -13.45 -4.00
C ASN A 342 11.28 -14.17 -2.74
N TYR A 343 10.18 -14.93 -2.87
CA TYR A 343 9.44 -15.47 -1.73
C TYR A 343 10.28 -16.44 -0.89
N LEU A 344 10.82 -17.49 -1.53
CA LEU A 344 11.64 -18.51 -0.84
C LEU A 344 13.00 -17.99 -0.39
N LYS A 345 13.50 -16.90 -1.00
CA LYS A 345 14.72 -16.21 -0.57
C LYS A 345 14.49 -15.28 0.62
N GLY A 346 13.26 -15.12 1.08
CA GLY A 346 12.92 -14.27 2.22
C GLY A 346 12.88 -12.76 1.89
N LEU A 347 13.00 -12.37 0.62
CA LEU A 347 13.21 -10.96 0.26
C LEU A 347 12.00 -10.09 0.60
N CYS A 348 10.79 -10.51 0.23
CA CYS A 348 9.57 -9.75 0.55
C CYS A 348 9.32 -9.60 2.05
N PHE A 349 9.85 -10.49 2.90
CA PHE A 349 9.57 -10.49 4.33
C PHE A 349 10.37 -9.45 5.12
N ARG A 350 11.36 -8.78 4.53
CA ARG A 350 12.30 -7.93 5.26
C ARG A 350 11.63 -6.90 6.18
N TYR A 351 10.59 -6.22 5.68
CA TYR A 351 9.75 -5.30 6.45
C TYR A 351 8.31 -5.78 6.44
N ARG A 352 7.59 -5.51 7.54
CA ARG A 352 6.16 -5.79 7.66
C ARG A 352 5.40 -4.58 8.17
N SER A 353 4.17 -4.42 7.69
CA SER A 353 3.17 -3.55 8.29
C SER A 353 1.81 -4.22 8.36
N LEU A 354 0.93 -3.64 9.16
CA LEU A 354 -0.47 -4.03 9.20
C LEU A 354 -1.32 -2.97 8.50
N TRP A 355 -2.32 -3.44 7.77
CA TRP A 355 -3.43 -2.60 7.37
C TRP A 355 -4.46 -2.63 8.50
N PRO A 356 -4.72 -1.51 9.21
CA PRO A 356 -5.42 -1.52 10.50
C PRO A 356 -6.95 -1.68 10.38
N ARG A 357 -7.43 -2.21 9.25
CA ARG A 357 -8.85 -2.39 8.97
C ARG A 357 -9.10 -3.54 7.99
N SER A 358 -10.23 -4.20 8.11
CA SER A 358 -10.65 -5.25 7.16
C SER A 358 -12.16 -5.32 6.96
N ASP A 359 -12.88 -4.29 7.38
CA ASP A 359 -14.32 -4.08 7.28
C ASP A 359 -14.78 -3.57 5.90
N PHE A 360 -14.15 -4.02 4.81
CA PHE A 360 -14.40 -3.45 3.47
C PHE A 360 -15.73 -3.88 2.85
N LEU A 361 -16.42 -4.88 3.39
CA LEU A 361 -17.75 -5.26 2.92
C LEU A 361 -18.82 -4.31 3.48
N SER A 362 -18.66 -3.84 4.73
CA SER A 362 -19.52 -2.83 5.34
C SER A 362 -19.11 -1.39 5.01
N HIS A 363 -17.80 -1.15 4.83
CA HIS A 363 -17.21 0.16 4.57
C HIS A 363 -16.36 0.20 3.29
N PRO A 364 -16.95 -0.04 2.10
CA PRO A 364 -16.21 -0.07 0.84
C PRO A 364 -15.58 1.29 0.47
N GLU A 365 -16.14 2.41 0.93
CA GLU A 365 -15.64 3.77 0.73
C GLU A 365 -14.23 4.00 1.31
N CYS A 366 -13.79 3.09 2.17
CA CYS A 366 -12.50 3.19 2.81
C CYS A 366 -11.38 2.39 2.14
N SER A 367 -11.68 1.74 1.02
CA SER A 367 -10.68 1.02 0.25
C SER A 367 -9.75 1.99 -0.50
N PRO A 368 -8.42 1.75 -0.51
CA PRO A 368 -7.48 2.55 -1.27
C PRO A 368 -7.60 2.22 -2.78
N PRO A 369 -7.57 3.21 -3.69
CA PRO A 369 -7.92 3.00 -5.08
C PRO A 369 -6.77 2.44 -5.97
N GLY A 370 -5.66 2.00 -5.40
CA GLY A 370 -4.52 1.53 -6.19
C GLY A 370 -3.40 0.90 -5.37
N HIS A 371 -3.71 0.27 -4.23
CA HIS A 371 -2.70 -0.22 -3.31
C HIS A 371 -1.73 -1.21 -3.99
N GLY A 372 -0.43 -0.95 -3.82
CA GLY A 372 0.64 -1.71 -4.46
C GLY A 372 0.85 -1.42 -5.96
N ALA A 373 0.08 -0.51 -6.56
CA ALA A 373 0.32 -0.02 -7.93
C ALA A 373 1.33 1.14 -7.98
N VAL A 374 1.63 1.74 -6.83
CA VAL A 374 2.69 2.72 -6.59
C VAL A 374 3.63 2.21 -5.50
N SER A 375 4.76 2.90 -5.27
CA SER A 375 5.50 2.73 -4.01
C SER A 375 4.57 3.12 -2.87
N TYR A 376 4.13 2.13 -2.09
CA TYR A 376 3.17 2.25 -0.99
C TYR A 376 3.18 3.63 -0.37
N CYS A 377 2.01 4.25 -0.29
CA CYS A 377 1.92 5.64 0.12
C CYS A 377 0.85 5.85 1.17
N GLU A 378 0.04 4.85 1.48
CA GLU A 378 -1.09 4.99 2.37
C GLU A 378 -0.64 5.26 3.81
N THR A 379 -1.13 6.35 4.39
CA THR A 379 -0.75 6.79 5.73
C THR A 379 -1.27 5.87 6.82
N ASP A 380 -2.27 5.06 6.51
CA ASP A 380 -2.90 4.11 7.43
C ASP A 380 -2.00 2.92 7.78
N LEU A 381 -0.98 2.64 6.97
CA LEU A 381 -0.05 1.54 7.23
C LEU A 381 0.68 1.73 8.57
N VAL A 382 0.64 0.68 9.39
CA VAL A 382 1.34 0.65 10.68
C VAL A 382 2.61 -0.17 10.55
N TRP A 383 3.76 0.51 10.54
CA TRP A 383 5.10 -0.09 10.43
C TRP A 383 5.71 -0.39 11.80
N GLU A 384 6.75 -1.24 11.84
CA GLU A 384 7.52 -1.43 13.07
C GLU A 384 8.31 -0.16 13.40
N ARG A 385 8.45 0.16 14.68
CA ARG A 385 9.09 1.41 15.11
C ARG A 385 10.49 1.62 14.56
N GLY A 386 11.27 0.54 14.43
CA GLY A 386 12.62 0.58 13.86
C GLY A 386 12.65 0.97 12.38
N ASP A 387 11.58 0.70 11.63
CA ASP A 387 11.55 0.90 10.18
C ASP A 387 11.63 2.39 9.81
N ARG A 388 11.22 3.28 10.73
CA ARG A 388 11.29 4.74 10.50
C ARG A 388 12.70 5.19 10.12
N GLU A 389 13.71 4.70 10.84
CA GLU A 389 15.12 5.04 10.60
C GLU A 389 15.69 4.24 9.41
N ALA A 390 14.99 3.21 8.94
CA ALA A 390 15.32 2.42 7.74
C ALA A 390 14.71 2.98 6.44
N GLY A 391 14.34 4.26 6.43
CA GLY A 391 13.84 4.96 5.24
C GLY A 391 12.32 5.03 5.13
N PHE A 392 11.55 4.61 6.14
CA PHE A 392 10.08 4.65 6.10
C PHE A 392 9.49 5.98 6.61
N GLY A 393 10.29 7.04 6.72
CA GLY A 393 9.86 8.33 7.27
C GLY A 393 8.68 9.01 6.54
N MET A 394 8.30 8.58 5.34
CA MET A 394 7.09 9.05 4.67
C MET A 394 5.78 8.53 5.29
N PHE A 395 5.82 7.51 6.15
CA PHE A 395 4.62 6.94 6.79
C PHE A 395 4.34 7.55 8.16
N ARG A 396 3.09 7.44 8.60
CA ARG A 396 2.60 8.11 9.81
C ARG A 396 2.70 7.25 11.06
N TYR A 397 2.31 5.98 10.97
CA TYR A 397 2.14 5.13 12.13
C TYR A 397 3.29 4.14 12.31
N PHE A 398 3.82 4.13 13.52
CA PHE A 398 4.92 3.27 13.94
C PHE A 398 4.63 2.68 15.32
N ALA A 399 4.68 1.35 15.41
CA ALA A 399 4.32 0.63 16.62
C ALA A 399 5.42 -0.32 17.11
N ASP A 400 5.38 -0.62 18.41
CA ASP A 400 6.22 -1.64 19.02
C ASP A 400 5.64 -3.05 18.77
N PRO A 401 6.43 -4.13 18.96
CA PRO A 401 5.97 -5.50 18.69
C PRO A 401 4.64 -5.88 19.36
N GLU A 402 4.32 -5.32 20.52
CA GLU A 402 3.09 -5.57 21.27
C GLU A 402 1.83 -5.17 20.49
N TYR A 403 1.93 -4.20 19.58
CA TYR A 403 0.82 -3.84 18.69
C TYR A 403 0.53 -4.97 17.70
N PHE A 404 1.59 -5.55 17.12
CA PHE A 404 1.48 -6.63 16.14
C PHE A 404 1.07 -7.93 16.83
N ASP A 405 1.59 -8.23 18.02
CA ASP A 405 1.33 -9.52 18.67
C ASP A 405 0.01 -9.55 19.45
N ARG A 406 -0.70 -8.41 19.55
CA ARG A 406 -1.96 -8.29 20.31
C ARG A 406 -3.03 -9.26 19.81
N SER A 407 -3.63 -10.01 20.71
CA SER A 407 -4.79 -10.86 20.42
C SER A 407 -5.98 -10.04 19.89
N PRO A 408 -6.86 -10.63 19.05
CA PRO A 408 -8.09 -9.98 18.59
C PRO A 408 -9.09 -9.70 19.72
N HIS A 409 -8.86 -10.24 20.94
CA HIS A 409 -9.70 -10.06 22.12
C HIS A 409 -8.88 -9.60 23.35
N LYS A 410 -9.16 -8.39 23.84
CA LYS A 410 -9.89 -8.08 25.09
C LYS A 410 -10.00 -6.56 25.30
N LYS A 411 -11.23 -6.04 25.27
CA LYS A 411 -11.76 -5.37 26.46
C LYS A 411 -12.79 -6.32 27.07
#